data_AF-A0A645JH36-F1
#
_entry.id   AF-A0A645JH36-F1
#
_cell.length_a   1.000
_cell.length_b   1.000
_cell.length_c   1.000
_cell.angle_alpha   90.00
_cell.angle_beta   90.00
_cell.angle_gamma   90.00
#
_symmetry.space_group_name_H-M   'P 1'
#
loop_
_entity.id
_entity.type
_entity.pdbx_description
1 polymer ?
#
loop_
_entity_poly.entity_id
_entity_poly.type
_entity_poly.pdbx_seq_one_letter_code
_entity_poly.pdbx_strand_id
1 'polypeptide(L)'
;MYYAGAYVLGVTPLAPAFRKFSVRPYPGRLLQASGAVPTLSGDIRVSWKQTSAGLALEVEHPADLEPVFDQYPEFPVASIVCNGKTLL
;
A
#
# COMPACT_ATOMS: atom_id res chain seq x y z
N MET A 1 16.83 -10.82 0.21
CA MET A 1 15.52 -11.50 0.32
C MET A 1 14.47 -10.41 0.56
N TYR A 2 13.77 -9.96 -0.49
CA TYR A 2 13.01 -8.70 -0.55
C TYR A 2 11.48 -8.89 -0.70
N TYR A 3 11.02 -10.14 -0.76
CA TYR A 3 9.69 -10.46 -1.30
C TYR A 3 8.57 -10.50 -0.24
N ALA A 4 8.85 -10.85 1.01
CA ALA A 4 7.78 -11.08 2.01
C ALA A 4 7.00 -9.81 2.37
N GLY A 5 7.67 -8.65 2.45
CA GLY A 5 7.04 -7.37 2.79
C GLY A 5 6.09 -6.89 1.70
N ALA A 6 6.53 -6.91 0.43
CA ALA A 6 5.73 -6.41 -0.69
C ALA A 6 4.39 -7.16 -0.85
N TYR A 7 4.36 -8.49 -0.64
CA TYR A 7 3.14 -9.28 -0.75
C TYR A 7 2.13 -9.01 0.37
N VAL A 8 2.58 -8.87 1.62
CA VAL A 8 1.69 -8.56 2.75
C VAL A 8 1.21 -7.10 2.70
N LEU A 9 2.06 -6.18 2.22
CA LEU A 9 1.70 -4.78 2.00
C LEU A 9 0.83 -4.57 0.76
N GLY A 10 0.82 -5.55 -0.15
CA GLY A 10 0.08 -5.46 -1.41
C GLY A 10 0.71 -4.54 -2.45
N VAL A 11 2.01 -4.25 -2.34
CA VAL A 11 2.72 -3.33 -3.24
C VAL A 11 3.26 -4.12 -4.42
N THR A 12 2.79 -3.82 -5.62
CA THR A 12 3.27 -4.43 -6.87
C THR A 12 3.69 -3.35 -7.87
N PRO A 13 4.91 -3.41 -8.43
CA PRO A 13 5.30 -2.49 -9.49
C PRO A 13 4.50 -2.75 -10.77
N LEU A 14 3.89 -1.72 -11.34
CA LEU A 14 3.19 -1.77 -12.63
C LEU A 14 4.05 -1.25 -13.79
N ALA A 15 5.15 -0.54 -13.49
CA ALA A 15 6.06 0.01 -14.48
C ALA A 15 7.54 -0.15 -14.04
N PRO A 16 8.49 -0.13 -15.00
CA PRO A 16 9.92 -0.11 -14.70
C PRO A 16 10.29 1.04 -13.76
N ALA A 17 11.27 0.80 -12.89
CA ALA A 17 11.73 1.76 -11.88
C ALA A 17 10.65 2.24 -10.89
N PHE A 18 9.57 1.47 -10.68
CA PHE A 18 8.48 1.82 -9.76
C PHE A 18 7.73 3.12 -10.08
N ARG A 19 7.90 3.71 -11.28
CA ARG A 19 7.17 4.92 -11.69
C ARG A 19 5.67 4.82 -11.44
N LYS A 20 5.13 3.61 -11.58
CA LYS A 20 3.75 3.27 -11.24
C LYS A 20 3.73 2.00 -10.42
N PHE A 21 2.95 1.99 -9.34
CA PHE A 21 2.79 0.83 -8.47
C PHE A 21 1.35 0.71 -8.00
N SER A 22 0.85 -0.51 -7.87
CA SER A 22 -0.44 -0.78 -7.25
C SER A 22 -0.26 -1.08 -5.77
N VAL A 23 -1.20 -0.59 -4.96
CA VAL A 23 -1.34 -0.93 -3.53
C VAL A 23 -2.66 -1.65 -3.35
N ARG A 24 -2.57 -2.96 -3.10
CA ARG A 24 -3.70 -3.87 -2.91
C ARG A 24 -3.42 -4.82 -1.74
N PRO A 25 -3.53 -4.36 -0.48
CA PRO A 25 -3.19 -5.17 0.68
C PRO A 25 -4.13 -6.36 0.81
N TYR A 26 -3.56 -7.52 1.15
CA TYR A 26 -4.32 -8.73 1.44
C TYR A 26 -4.09 -9.11 2.91
N PRO A 27 -4.97 -8.67 3.83
CA PRO A 27 -4.75 -8.85 5.26
C PRO A 27 -4.81 -10.32 5.69
N GLY A 28 -5.64 -11.14 5.04
CA GLY A 28 -5.80 -12.55 5.40
C GLY A 28 -6.21 -12.72 6.86
N ARG A 29 -5.26 -13.09 7.73
CA ARG A 29 -5.45 -13.23 9.20
C ARG A 29 -4.74 -12.16 10.03
N LEU A 30 -4.05 -11.22 9.39
CA LEU A 30 -3.29 -10.16 10.05
C LEU A 30 -4.19 -8.97 10.35
N LEU A 31 -4.09 -8.44 11.58
CA LEU A 31 -4.86 -7.27 12.02
C LEU A 31 -4.25 -5.95 11.54
N GLN A 32 -2.95 -5.93 11.29
CA GLN A 32 -2.22 -4.77 10.79
C GLN A 32 -0.91 -5.23 10.15
N ALA A 33 -0.41 -4.46 9.19
CA ALA A 33 0.95 -4.59 8.70
C ALA A 33 1.50 -3.22 8.29
N SER A 34 2.79 -3.03 8.49
CA SER A 34 3.50 -1.85 8.03
C SER A 34 4.87 -2.25 7.50
N GLY A 35 5.34 -1.50 6.51
CA GLY A 35 6.67 -1.71 5.97
C GLY A 35 7.02 -0.70 4.90
N ALA A 36 8.28 -0.75 4.48
CA ALA A 36 8.84 0.13 3.48
C ALA A 36 9.44 -0.70 2.33
N VAL A 37 9.18 -0.24 1.11
CA VAL A 37 9.75 -0.76 -0.13
C VAL A 37 10.69 0.31 -0.66
N PRO A 38 12.02 0.20 -0.48
CA PRO A 38 12.95 1.09 -1.15
C PRO A 38 12.88 0.92 -2.65
N THR A 39 12.77 2.06 -3.32
CA THR A 39 12.85 2.18 -4.76
C THR A 39 14.01 3.09 -5.12
N LEU A 40 14.37 3.13 -6.40
CA LEU A 40 15.44 4.00 -6.89
C LEU A 40 15.18 5.49 -6.63
N SER A 41 13.91 5.90 -6.58
CA SER A 41 13.49 7.28 -6.34
C SER A 41 13.22 7.60 -4.86
N GLY A 42 13.32 6.61 -3.97
CA GLY A 42 13.04 6.75 -2.54
C GLY A 42 12.15 5.64 -1.99
N ASP A 43 11.86 5.69 -0.70
CA ASP A 43 11.12 4.63 -0.03
C ASP A 43 9.60 4.81 -0.18
N ILE A 44 8.91 3.77 -0.63
CA ILE A 44 7.45 3.68 -0.55
C ILE A 44 7.12 3.06 0.80
N ARG A 45 6.49 3.81 1.70
CA ARG A 45 5.99 3.27 2.97
C ARG A 45 4.52 2.95 2.84
N VAL A 46 4.15 1.75 3.25
CA VAL A 46 2.76 1.33 3.31
C VAL A 46 2.47 0.82 4.70
N SER A 47 1.37 1.30 5.26
CA SER A 47 0.84 0.87 6.54
C SER A 47 -0.65 0.65 6.36
N TRP A 48 -1.14 -0.46 6.87
CA TRP A 48 -2.57 -0.70 6.90
C TRP A 48 -2.97 -1.39 8.19
N LYS A 49 -4.19 -1.11 8.63
CA LYS A 49 -4.81 -1.73 9.79
C LYS A 49 -6.23 -2.13 9.50
N GLN A 50 -6.62 -3.30 9.99
CA GLN A 50 -7.99 -3.77 9.92
C GLN A 50 -8.81 -3.06 10.99
N THR A 51 -9.95 -2.52 10.58
CA THR A 51 -10.93 -1.85 11.43
C THR A 51 -12.28 -2.55 11.31
N SER A 52 -13.24 -2.15 12.15
CA SER A 52 -14.62 -2.66 12.05
C SER A 52 -15.32 -2.29 10.74
N ALA A 53 -14.89 -1.22 10.06
CA ALA A 53 -15.48 -0.73 8.80
C ALA A 53 -14.75 -1.23 7.54
N GLY A 54 -13.60 -1.88 7.69
CA GLY A 54 -12.72 -2.27 6.58
C GLY A 54 -11.25 -1.98 6.86
N LEU A 55 -10.43 -1.92 5.81
CA LEU A 55 -9.01 -1.59 5.94
C LEU A 55 -8.78 -0.07 5.94
N ALA A 56 -8.02 0.43 6.89
CA ALA A 56 -7.49 1.79 6.86
C ALA A 56 -6.07 1.74 6.31
N LEU A 57 -5.84 2.33 5.14
CA LEU A 57 -4.56 2.37 4.44
C LEU A 57 -3.89 3.74 4.59
N GLU A 58 -2.59 3.70 4.77
CA GLU A 58 -1.71 4.85 4.76
C GLU A 58 -0.51 4.55 3.87
N VAL A 59 -0.29 5.39 2.86
CA VAL A 59 0.77 5.24 1.87
C VAL A 59 1.54 6.54 1.76
N GLU A 60 2.85 6.44 1.93
CA GLU A 60 3.79 7.51 1.65
C GLU A 60 4.68 7.08 0.48
N HIS A 61 4.84 7.95 -0.50
CA HIS A 61 5.71 7.69 -1.63
C HIS A 61 6.32 9.01 -2.15
N PRO A 62 7.51 8.93 -2.78
CA PRO A 62 8.09 10.08 -3.47
C PRO A 62 7.12 10.64 -4.53
N ALA A 63 7.13 11.97 -4.72
CA ALA A 63 6.21 12.67 -5.61
C ALA A 63 6.29 12.23 -7.08
N ASP A 64 7.43 11.66 -7.49
CA ASP A 64 7.67 11.16 -8.85
C ASP A 64 7.03 9.79 -9.13
N LEU A 65 6.45 9.15 -8.12
CA LEU A 65 5.80 7.83 -8.24
C LEU A 65 4.28 7.98 -8.23
N GLU A 66 3.62 7.19 -9.06
CA GLU A 66 2.15 7.14 -9.15
C GLU A 66 1.59 5.89 -8.44
N PRO A 67 0.87 6.06 -7.31
CA PRO A 67 0.14 4.98 -6.68
C PRO A 67 -1.18 4.70 -7.40
N VAL A 68 -1.51 3.43 -7.54
CA VAL A 68 -2.85 2.96 -7.93
C VAL A 68 -3.42 2.16 -6.77
N PHE A 69 -4.53 2.63 -6.21
CA PHE A 69 -5.20 1.90 -5.13
C PHE A 69 -6.22 0.93 -5.73
N ASP A 70 -6.09 -0.34 -5.38
CA ASP A 70 -7.02 -1.40 -5.76
C ASP A 70 -7.45 -2.14 -4.49
N GLN A 71 -8.63 -2.75 -4.52
CA GLN A 71 -9.20 -3.42 -3.36
C GLN A 71 -9.79 -4.78 -3.72
N TYR A 72 -9.65 -5.70 -2.79
CA TYR A 72 -10.33 -6.98 -2.86
C TYR A 72 -11.80 -6.78 -2.44
N PRO A 73 -12.79 -7.29 -3.19
CA PRO A 73 -14.20 -7.22 -2.78
C PRO A 73 -14.44 -7.80 -1.38
N GLU A 74 -13.66 -8.81 -1.00
CA GLU A 74 -13.69 -9.45 0.32
C GLU A 74 -13.07 -8.62 1.45
N PHE A 75 -12.22 -7.63 1.11
CA PHE A 75 -11.55 -6.74 2.07
C PHE A 75 -11.68 -5.28 1.61
N PRO A 76 -12.86 -4.65 1.81
CA PRO A 76 -13.07 -3.27 1.39
C PRO A 76 -12.15 -2.32 2.17
N VAL A 77 -11.67 -1.29 1.47
CA VAL A 77 -10.87 -0.22 2.07
C VAL A 77 -11.81 0.84 2.60
N ALA A 78 -11.75 1.10 3.90
CA ALA A 78 -12.59 2.08 4.58
C ALA A 78 -12.02 3.50 4.46
N SER A 79 -10.68 3.64 4.45
CA SER A 79 -10.02 4.94 4.31
C SER A 79 -8.65 4.79 3.66
N ILE A 80 -8.27 5.80 2.87
CA ILE A 80 -6.96 5.87 2.21
C ILE A 80 -6.34 7.22 2.50
N VAL A 81 -5.17 7.21 3.14
CA VAL A 81 -4.32 8.40 3.33
C VAL A 81 -3.10 8.25 2.45
N CYS A 82 -2.89 9.19 1.53
CA CYS A 82 -1.76 9.20 0.62
C CYS A 82 -0.94 10.48 0.82
N ASN A 83 0.33 10.37 1.23
CA ASN A 83 1.21 11.52 1.51
C ASN A 83 0.54 12.58 2.42
N GLY A 84 -0.13 12.13 3.48
CA GLY A 84 -0.88 12.98 4.41
C GLY A 84 -2.21 13.55 3.89
N LYS A 85 -2.63 13.20 2.67
CA LYS A 85 -3.94 13.58 2.10
C LYS A 85 -4.91 12.40 2.16
N THR A 86 -6.05 12.60 2.80
CA THR A 86 -7.15 11.63 2.78
C THR A 86 -7.83 11.65 1.41
N LEU A 87 -7.91 10.49 0.76
CA LEU A 87 -8.51 10.31 -0.56
C LEU A 87 -9.95 9.78 -0.50
N LEU A 88 -10.33 9.14 0.62
CA LEU A 88 -11.62 8.46 0.85
C LEU A 88 -12.09 8.66 2.28
#